data_AF-A0A7J2U1S7-F1
#
_entry.id   AF-A0A7J2U1S7-F1
#
_cell.length_a   1.000
_cell.length_b   1.000
_cell.length_c   1.000
_cell.angle_alpha   90.00
_cell.angle_beta   90.00
_cell.angle_gamma   90.00
#
_symmetry.space_group_name_H-M   'P 1'
#
loop_
_entity.id
_entity.type
_entity.pdbx_description
1 polymer ?
#
loop_
_entity_poly.entity_id
_entity_poly.type
_entity_poly.pdbx_seq_one_letter_code
_entity_poly.pdbx_strand_id
1 'polypeptide(L)'
;MRSFRRNTPPPKYSAWLRRRGILNRVRYFHKKARNIVEDWAKKVSHKIVALAKQHLYAVAREDLTNLVESLRKLPKEHRVSLLILSYRRLEQWIDWQCEKNGLF
;
A
#
# COMPACT_ATOMS: atom_id res chain seq x y z
N MET A 1 28.22 33.98 24.46
CA MET A 1 27.76 32.86 23.59
C MET A 1 27.31 31.69 24.46
N ARG A 2 25.99 31.47 24.61
CA ARG A 2 25.45 30.26 25.27
C ARG A 2 25.04 29.27 24.19
N SER A 3 25.70 28.12 24.15
CA SER A 3 25.38 27.02 23.25
C SER A 3 24.04 26.40 23.64
N PHE A 4 23.05 26.51 22.76
CA PHE A 4 21.74 25.89 22.92
C PHE A 4 21.88 24.38 22.66
N ARG A 5 22.18 23.60 23.71
CA ARG A 5 22.15 22.14 23.62
C ARG A 5 20.70 21.71 23.45
N ARG A 6 20.35 21.12 22.30
CA ARG A 6 19.08 20.43 22.13
C ARG A 6 19.05 19.29 23.14
N ASN A 7 18.18 19.37 24.14
CA ASN A 7 17.88 18.26 25.02
C ASN A 7 17.15 17.19 24.20
N THR A 8 17.91 16.31 23.55
CA THR A 8 17.35 15.10 22.95
C THR A 8 16.80 14.25 24.10
N PRO A 9 15.49 13.96 24.16
CA PRO A 9 14.96 13.09 25.20
C PRO A 9 15.66 11.73 25.13
N PRO A 10 15.92 11.07 26.28
CA PRO A 10 16.53 9.75 26.28
C PRO A 10 15.70 8.80 25.42
N PRO A 11 16.31 7.83 24.72
CA PRO A 11 15.56 6.89 23.89
C PRO A 11 14.49 6.23 24.77
N LYS A 12 13.21 6.40 24.41
CA LYS A 12 12.08 5.76 25.10
C LYS A 12 12.41 4.28 25.24
N TYR A 13 12.44 3.77 26.47
CA TYR A 13 12.81 2.39 26.77
C TYR A 13 12.00 1.39 25.95
N SER A 14 12.58 0.91 24.85
CA SER A 14 11.93 0.04 23.87
C SER A 14 12.21 -1.42 24.20
N ALA A 15 12.03 -1.84 25.46
CA ALA A 15 12.29 -3.22 25.88
C ALA A 15 11.48 -4.25 25.06
N TRP A 16 10.34 -3.86 24.53
CA TRP A 16 9.52 -4.70 23.67
C TRP A 16 10.24 -5.09 22.36
N LEU A 17 11.15 -4.26 21.83
CA LEU A 17 11.97 -4.61 20.65
C LEU A 17 12.91 -5.79 20.94
N ARG A 18 13.30 -6.01 22.20
CA ARG A 18 14.16 -7.14 22.60
C ARG A 18 13.37 -8.43 22.82
N ARG A 19 12.04 -8.34 22.99
CA ARG A 19 11.15 -9.49 23.21
C ARG A 19 10.78 -10.11 21.86
N ARG A 20 11.43 -11.23 21.52
CA ARG A 20 11.18 -11.98 20.27
C ARG A 20 9.70 -12.29 20.02
N GLY A 21 8.93 -12.62 21.06
CA GLY A 21 7.49 -12.88 20.94
C GLY A 21 6.68 -11.70 20.40
N ILE A 22 6.99 -10.47 20.84
CA ILE A 22 6.31 -9.26 20.38
C ILE A 22 6.69 -8.97 18.93
N LEU A 23 7.99 -9.04 18.58
CA LEU A 23 8.44 -8.85 17.21
C LEU A 23 7.82 -9.87 16.25
N ASN A 24 7.75 -11.14 16.64
CA ASN A 24 7.15 -12.19 15.83
C ASN A 24 5.66 -11.92 15.60
N ARG A 25 4.94 -11.43 16.61
CA ARG A 25 3.53 -11.08 16.48
C ARG A 25 3.32 -9.88 15.54
N VAL A 26 4.15 -8.85 15.64
CA VAL A 26 4.13 -7.70 14.72
C VAL A 26 4.42 -8.14 13.28
N ARG A 27 5.46 -8.96 13.06
CA ARG A 27 5.78 -9.53 11.74
C ARG A 27 4.64 -10.37 11.19
N TYR A 28 4.02 -11.19 12.04
CA TYR A 28 2.87 -12.00 11.67
C TYR A 28 1.71 -11.13 11.19
N PHE A 29 1.33 -10.09 11.95
CA PHE A 29 0.24 -9.20 11.55
C PHE A 29 0.58 -8.40 10.29
N HIS A 30 1.82 -7.95 10.13
CA HIS A 30 2.27 -7.29 8.91
C HIS A 30 2.15 -8.22 7.69
N LYS A 31 2.56 -9.49 7.81
CA LYS A 31 2.38 -10.50 6.75
C LYS A 31 0.90 -10.79 6.49
N LYS A 32 0.08 -10.89 7.55
CA LYS A 32 -1.36 -11.10 7.43
C LYS A 32 -2.04 -9.95 6.68
N ALA A 33 -1.75 -8.71 7.04
CA ALA A 33 -2.27 -7.53 6.37
C ALA A 33 -1.85 -7.51 4.89
N ARG A 34 -0.56 -7.77 4.59
CA ARG A 34 -0.08 -7.88 3.21
C ARG A 34 -0.83 -8.96 2.41
N ASN A 35 -1.05 -10.14 3.01
CA ASN A 35 -1.75 -11.23 2.34
C ASN A 35 -3.24 -10.89 2.07
N ILE A 36 -3.90 -10.18 2.99
CA ILE A 36 -5.30 -9.73 2.80
C ILE A 36 -5.38 -8.74 1.64
N VAL A 37 -4.48 -7.76 1.63
CA VAL A 37 -4.37 -6.79 0.53
C VAL A 37 -4.11 -7.49 -0.81
N GLU A 38 -3.20 -8.48 -0.83
CA GLU A 38 -2.88 -9.25 -2.03
C GLU A 38 -4.10 -9.96 -2.60
N ASP A 39 -4.82 -10.67 -1.74
CA ASP A 39 -6.00 -11.45 -2.10
C ASP A 39 -7.11 -10.53 -2.61
N TRP A 40 -7.33 -9.41 -1.93
CA TRP A 40 -8.24 -8.37 -2.38
C TRP A 40 -7.87 -7.84 -3.78
N ALA A 41 -6.61 -7.46 -3.99
CA ALA A 41 -6.16 -6.91 -5.28
C ALA A 41 -6.37 -7.91 -6.43
N LYS A 42 -6.03 -9.19 -6.23
CA LYS A 42 -6.26 -10.26 -7.22
C LYS A 42 -7.73 -10.46 -7.55
N LYS A 43 -8.60 -10.47 -6.53
CA LYS A 43 -10.05 -10.66 -6.70
C LYS A 43 -10.67 -9.48 -7.44
N VAL A 44 -10.28 -8.26 -7.12
CA VAL A 44 -10.79 -7.04 -7.76
C VAL A 44 -10.30 -6.96 -9.21
N SER A 45 -9.01 -7.18 -9.48
CA SER A 45 -8.48 -7.11 -10.84
C SER A 45 -9.14 -8.14 -11.76
N HIS A 46 -9.33 -9.38 -11.27
CA HIS A 46 -10.04 -10.42 -12.01
C HIS A 46 -11.48 -10.00 -12.34
N LYS A 47 -12.20 -9.40 -11.38
CA LYS A 47 -13.58 -8.92 -11.61
C LYS A 47 -13.62 -7.81 -12.67
N ILE A 48 -12.70 -6.85 -12.61
CA ILE A 48 -12.62 -5.75 -13.58
C ILE A 48 -12.40 -6.30 -14.99
N VAL A 49 -11.41 -7.18 -15.16
CA VAL A 49 -11.07 -7.77 -16.46
C VAL A 49 -12.18 -8.68 -16.98
N ALA A 50 -12.85 -9.44 -16.10
CA ALA A 50 -14.00 -10.25 -16.49
C ALA A 50 -15.16 -9.39 -17.02
N LEU A 51 -15.47 -8.28 -16.35
CA LEU A 51 -16.48 -7.33 -16.81
C LEU A 51 -16.09 -6.66 -18.13
N ALA A 52 -14.83 -6.22 -18.25
CA ALA A 52 -14.32 -5.63 -19.47
C ALA A 52 -14.42 -6.59 -20.66
N LYS A 53 -14.09 -7.87 -20.47
CA LYS A 53 -14.28 -8.91 -21.49
C LYS A 53 -15.74 -9.11 -21.87
N GLN A 54 -16.61 -9.22 -20.87
CA GLN A 54 -18.03 -9.47 -21.10
C GLN A 54 -18.69 -8.37 -21.92
N HIS A 55 -18.27 -7.12 -21.72
CA HIS A 55 -18.85 -5.95 -22.37
C HIS A 55 -18.00 -5.39 -23.52
N LEU A 56 -16.89 -6.06 -23.88
CA LEU A 56 -15.93 -5.61 -24.91
C LEU A 56 -15.40 -4.18 -24.65
N TYR A 57 -15.11 -3.87 -23.39
CA TYR A 57 -14.57 -2.57 -22.97
C TYR A 57 -13.04 -2.56 -22.95
N ALA A 58 -12.47 -1.40 -23.24
CA ALA A 58 -11.08 -1.08 -22.94
C ALA A 58 -10.93 -0.73 -21.45
N VAL A 59 -9.79 -1.07 -20.85
CA VAL A 59 -9.52 -0.78 -19.43
C VAL A 59 -8.54 0.37 -19.33
N ALA A 60 -9.06 1.58 -19.11
CA ALA A 60 -8.23 2.75 -18.84
C ALA A 60 -7.88 2.83 -17.34
N ARG A 61 -6.60 3.07 -17.04
CA ARG A 61 -6.11 3.27 -15.66
C ARG A 61 -5.47 4.64 -15.54
N GLU A 62 -5.75 5.33 -14.44
CA GLU A 62 -5.14 6.63 -14.15
C GLU A 62 -3.65 6.48 -13.80
N ASP A 63 -2.80 7.32 -14.40
CA ASP A 63 -1.37 7.38 -14.05
C ASP A 63 -1.19 8.20 -12.76
N LEU A 64 -0.92 7.49 -11.67
CA LEU A 64 -0.73 8.07 -10.36
C LEU A 64 0.71 8.47 -10.05
N THR A 65 1.59 8.55 -11.05
CA THR A 65 2.97 9.01 -10.84
C THR A 65 2.99 10.39 -10.15
N ASN A 66 2.10 11.29 -10.56
CA ASN A 66 1.91 12.61 -9.95
C ASN A 66 1.17 12.57 -8.59
N LEU A 67 0.50 11.45 -8.26
CA LEU A 67 -0.13 11.29 -6.96
C LEU A 67 0.91 11.19 -5.84
N VAL A 68 2.10 10.65 -6.10
CA VAL A 68 3.18 10.56 -5.10
C VAL A 68 3.68 11.94 -4.67
N GLU A 69 3.76 12.87 -5.61
CA GLU A 69 4.19 14.25 -5.34
C GLU A 69 3.10 15.03 -4.59
N SER A 70 1.84 14.85 -4.99
CA SER A 70 0.68 15.46 -4.33
C SER A 70 0.32 14.80 -2.99
N LEU A 71 0.69 13.55 -2.76
CA LEU A 71 0.52 12.83 -1.49
C LEU A 71 1.18 13.59 -0.33
N ARG A 72 2.31 14.26 -0.56
CA ARG A 72 2.96 15.09 0.48
C ARG A 72 2.10 16.28 0.91
N LYS A 73 1.24 16.78 0.02
CA LYS A 73 0.33 17.92 0.23
C LYS A 73 -1.01 17.51 0.87
N LEU A 74 -1.38 16.22 0.79
CA LEU A 74 -2.65 15.72 1.33
C LEU A 74 -2.66 15.66 2.87
N PRO A 75 -3.82 15.78 3.52
CA PRO A 75 -3.99 15.43 4.94
C PRO A 75 -3.51 14.01 5.26
N LYS A 76 -3.03 13.79 6.49
CA LYS A 76 -2.44 12.52 6.92
C LYS A 76 -3.39 11.33 6.72
N GLU A 77 -4.68 11.54 6.94
CA GLU A 77 -5.70 10.49 6.81
C GLU A 77 -5.79 9.96 5.38
N HIS A 78 -5.89 10.84 4.39
CA HIS A 78 -5.97 10.44 2.98
C HIS A 78 -4.70 9.71 2.51
N ARG A 79 -3.51 10.16 2.95
CA ARG A 79 -2.25 9.45 2.67
C ARG A 79 -2.26 8.02 3.22
N VAL A 80 -2.73 7.87 4.45
CA VAL A 80 -2.82 6.56 5.12
C VAL A 80 -3.83 5.67 4.41
N SER A 81 -4.98 6.20 4.02
CA SER A 81 -6.00 5.46 3.26
C SER A 81 -5.45 4.95 1.92
N LEU A 82 -4.77 5.79 1.14
CA LEU A 82 -4.17 5.39 -0.14
C LEU A 82 -3.07 4.32 0.03
N LEU A 83 -2.24 4.45 1.08
CA LEU A 83 -1.23 3.45 1.43
C LEU A 83 -1.87 2.13 1.86
N ILE A 84 -2.94 2.17 2.66
CA ILE A 84 -3.65 0.97 3.16
C ILE A 84 -4.34 0.25 2.00
N LEU A 85 -5.04 0.99 1.15
CA LEU A 85 -5.73 0.47 -0.03
C LEU A 85 -4.75 -0.14 -1.04
N SER A 86 -3.46 0.19 -0.92
CA SER A 86 -2.36 -0.42 -1.67
C SER A 86 -2.56 -0.29 -3.17
N TYR A 87 -2.93 0.90 -3.62
CA TYR A 87 -3.34 1.18 -5.01
C TYR A 87 -2.33 0.65 -6.04
N ARG A 88 -1.03 0.86 -5.83
CA ARG A 88 0.03 0.34 -6.74
C ARG A 88 -0.01 -1.18 -6.91
N ARG A 89 -0.43 -1.91 -5.89
CA ARG A 89 -0.59 -3.37 -5.94
C ARG A 89 -1.75 -3.74 -6.85
N LEU A 90 -2.85 -3.01 -6.76
CA LEU A 90 -4.02 -3.20 -7.61
C LEU A 90 -3.70 -2.87 -9.07
N GLU A 91 -3.00 -1.76 -9.34
CA GLU A 91 -2.52 -1.40 -10.68
C GLU A 91 -1.75 -2.58 -11.31
N GLN A 92 -0.72 -3.08 -10.61
CA GLN A 92 0.10 -4.20 -11.07
C GLN A 92 -0.73 -5.46 -11.38
N TRP A 93 -1.73 -5.77 -10.56
CA TRP A 93 -2.59 -6.93 -10.77
C TRP A 93 -3.61 -6.73 -11.88
N ILE A 94 -4.05 -5.50 -12.16
CA ILE A 94 -4.88 -5.17 -13.30
C ILE A 94 -4.06 -5.32 -14.58
N ASP A 95 -2.89 -4.67 -14.64
CA ASP A 95 -1.99 -4.72 -15.80
C ASP A 95 -1.66 -6.17 -16.15
N TRP A 96 -1.26 -6.98 -15.16
CA TRP A 96 -0.98 -8.41 -15.36
C TRP A 96 -2.20 -9.21 -15.83
N GLN A 97 -3.40 -8.93 -15.32
CA GLN A 97 -4.61 -9.61 -15.77
C GLN A 97 -4.98 -9.20 -17.19
N CYS A 98 -4.86 -7.92 -17.55
CA CYS A 98 -5.13 -7.41 -18.89
C CYS A 98 -4.19 -8.06 -19.91
N GLU A 99 -2.88 -8.06 -19.64
CA GLU A 99 -1.86 -8.72 -20.46
C GLU A 99 -2.17 -10.20 -20.68
N LYS A 100 -2.45 -10.94 -19.60
CA LYS A 100 -2.81 -12.36 -19.67
C LYS A 100 -4.05 -12.62 -20.53
N ASN A 101 -4.99 -11.68 -20.52
CA ASN A 101 -6.29 -11.82 -21.14
C ASN A 101 -6.39 -11.19 -22.54
N GLY A 102 -5.33 -10.55 -23.03
CA GLY A 102 -5.28 -9.85 -24.31
C GLY A 102 -6.10 -8.57 -24.35
N LEU A 103 -6.36 -7.95 -23.19
CA LEU A 103 -7.02 -6.65 -23.11
C LEU A 103 -5.97 -5.53 -23.08
N PHE A 104 -6.26 -4.46 -23.81
CA PHE A 104 -5.46 -3.23 -23.85
C PHE A 104 -6.28 -2.04 -23.36
#